data_AF-A0A3M1G3N9-F1
#
_entry.id   AF-A0A3M1G3N9-F1
#
_cell.length_a   1.000
_cell.length_b   1.000
_cell.length_c   1.000
_cell.angle_alpha   90.00
_cell.angle_beta   90.00
_cell.angle_gamma   90.00
#
_symmetry.space_group_name_H-M   'P 1'
#
loop_
_entity.id
_entity.type
_entity.pdbx_description
1 polymer ?
#
loop_
_entity_poly.entity_id
_entity_poly.type
_entity_poly.pdbx_seq_one_letter_code
_entity_poly.pdbx_strand_id
1 'polypeptide(L)'
;MSNLASDFHLLHGHSTSAVIDMRSGMPALLYFGRRLSRATTPDMLATLAARAETPGAPAQLAPITLSPLLGEGWPGSPGISGHAQGRAWGLYPRIAAIEPDGESSLLVRARDATHGIEIVHRLRLFTESDVLVASAEVINAGTSPFQLDQCAALTLPVPDGLTRILSYEGRWAGEFQTRALERFMGAYVRESRRGRTSHDSFPALVIESEHCTETQGEALGLHLGWSGNHRLVVENLPDGRGYAQLGELFLPGEMRLQPGARYRSPD
;
A
#
# COMPACT_ATOMS: atom_id res chain seq x y z
N MET A 1 -25.77 7.99 -14.55
CA MET A 1 -24.84 9.06 -14.19
C MET A 1 -24.18 8.64 -12.88
N SER A 2 -23.07 7.90 -12.94
CA SER A 2 -22.33 7.51 -11.73
C SER A 2 -21.75 8.78 -11.12
N ASN A 3 -21.95 8.92 -9.82
CA ASN A 3 -21.47 10.07 -9.09
C ASN A 3 -19.95 9.88 -8.93
N LEU A 4 -19.13 10.75 -9.54
CA LEU A 4 -17.66 10.74 -9.42
C LEU A 4 -17.22 10.44 -7.98
N ALA A 5 -17.88 11.09 -7.02
CA ALA A 5 -17.57 11.01 -5.60
C ALA A 5 -17.82 9.64 -4.93
N SER A 6 -18.62 8.73 -5.51
CA SER A 6 -18.84 7.40 -4.92
C SER A 6 -17.79 6.38 -5.34
N ASP A 7 -17.28 6.49 -6.58
CA ASP A 7 -16.49 5.42 -7.20
C ASP A 7 -15.00 5.77 -7.24
N PHE A 8 -14.66 7.04 -7.45
CA PHE A 8 -13.27 7.49 -7.53
C PHE A 8 -13.06 8.78 -6.74
N HIS A 9 -12.00 8.81 -5.92
CA HIS A 9 -11.61 10.03 -5.23
C HIS A 9 -10.27 10.55 -5.76
N LEU A 10 -10.22 11.83 -6.13
CA LEU A 10 -9.02 12.47 -6.67
C LEU A 10 -8.36 13.32 -5.60
N LEU A 11 -7.08 13.07 -5.36
CA LEU A 11 -6.21 13.95 -4.60
C LEU A 11 -5.30 14.70 -5.57
N HIS A 12 -5.10 15.99 -5.35
CA HIS A 12 -4.28 16.86 -6.18
C HIS A 12 -3.17 17.51 -5.35
N GLY A 13 -1.94 17.36 -5.82
CA GLY A 13 -0.82 18.19 -5.43
C GLY A 13 -0.66 19.36 -6.39
N HIS A 14 0.53 19.95 -6.42
CA HIS A 14 0.86 21.00 -7.38
C HIS A 14 1.00 20.44 -8.80
N SER A 15 1.83 19.39 -8.95
CA SER A 15 2.15 18.74 -10.23
C SER A 15 1.79 17.26 -10.29
N THR A 16 1.25 16.71 -9.20
CA THR A 16 0.86 15.30 -9.07
C THR A 16 -0.64 15.12 -8.82
N SER A 17 -1.18 13.95 -9.16
CA SER A 17 -2.51 13.50 -8.76
C SER A 17 -2.48 12.05 -8.30
N ALA A 18 -3.30 11.74 -7.30
CA ALA A 18 -3.61 10.37 -6.89
C ALA A 18 -5.09 10.08 -7.13
N VAL A 19 -5.41 8.91 -7.66
CA VAL A 19 -6.80 8.45 -7.84
C VAL A 19 -7.02 7.23 -6.98
N ILE A 20 -7.98 7.29 -6.07
CA ILE A 20 -8.37 6.18 -5.20
C ILE A 20 -9.67 5.59 -5.73
N ASP A 21 -9.65 4.31 -6.11
CA ASP A 21 -10.79 3.53 -6.57
C ASP A 21 -11.51 2.91 -5.35
N MET A 22 -12.81 3.16 -5.25
CA MET A 22 -13.68 2.73 -4.15
C MET A 22 -14.67 1.65 -4.59
N ARG A 23 -14.59 1.17 -5.83
CA ARG A 23 -15.57 0.21 -6.38
C ARG A 23 -15.41 -1.20 -5.81
N SER A 24 -14.26 -1.52 -5.22
CA SER A 24 -14.01 -2.77 -4.50
C SER A 24 -14.44 -2.69 -3.02
N GLY A 25 -14.34 -3.82 -2.29
CA GLY A 25 -14.63 -3.84 -0.85
C GLY A 25 -13.69 -2.99 0.00
N MET A 26 -12.53 -2.61 -0.55
CA MET A 26 -11.47 -1.83 0.07
C MET A 26 -10.94 -0.78 -0.92
N PRO A 27 -10.42 0.37 -0.46
CA PRO A 27 -9.86 1.40 -1.34
C PRO A 27 -8.61 0.87 -2.06
N ALA A 28 -8.40 1.27 -3.31
CA ALA A 28 -7.21 0.94 -4.10
C ALA A 28 -6.60 2.18 -4.75
N LEU A 29 -5.27 2.31 -4.77
CA LEU A 29 -4.61 3.38 -5.52
C LEU A 29 -4.59 3.00 -7.00
N LEU A 30 -5.41 3.65 -7.82
CA LEU A 30 -5.50 3.39 -9.25
C LEU A 30 -4.41 4.13 -10.05
N TYR A 31 -4.12 5.37 -9.65
CA TYR A 31 -3.17 6.23 -10.35
C TYR A 31 -2.40 7.06 -9.34
N PHE A 32 -1.10 7.21 -9.56
CA PHE A 32 -0.26 8.18 -8.87
C PHE A 32 0.81 8.66 -9.85
N GLY A 33 0.82 9.95 -10.13
CA GLY A 33 1.73 10.51 -11.13
C GLY A 33 1.34 11.92 -11.54
N ARG A 34 1.72 12.32 -12.75
CA ARG A 34 1.49 13.66 -13.30
C ARG A 34 0.05 14.14 -13.07
N ARG A 35 -0.08 15.44 -12.80
CA ARG A 35 -1.37 16.04 -12.50
C ARG A 35 -2.37 15.80 -13.63
N LEU A 36 -3.48 15.16 -13.27
CA LEU A 36 -4.56 14.90 -14.21
C LEU A 36 -5.28 16.20 -14.52
N SER A 37 -5.73 16.32 -15.78
CA SER A 37 -6.47 17.50 -16.22
C SER A 37 -7.86 17.54 -15.59
N ARG A 38 -8.45 18.74 -15.51
CA ARG A 38 -9.86 18.91 -15.11
C ARG A 38 -10.87 18.27 -16.08
N ALA A 39 -10.43 17.87 -17.28
CA ALA A 39 -11.26 17.16 -18.25
C ALA A 39 -11.29 15.64 -18.01
N THR A 40 -10.60 15.13 -16.99
CA THR A 40 -10.61 13.70 -16.63
C THR A 40 -12.01 13.28 -16.17
N THR A 41 -12.55 12.22 -16.76
CA THR A 41 -13.91 11.73 -16.48
C THR A 41 -13.88 10.35 -15.78
N PRO A 42 -14.97 9.94 -15.11
CA PRO A 42 -15.10 8.59 -14.57
C PRO A 42 -14.87 7.49 -15.60
N ASP A 43 -15.36 7.67 -16.81
CA ASP A 43 -15.26 6.66 -17.85
C ASP A 43 -13.79 6.47 -18.28
N MET A 44 -13.00 7.54 -18.31
CA MET A 44 -11.55 7.45 -18.50
C MET A 44 -10.87 6.67 -17.37
N LEU A 45 -11.23 6.94 -16.11
CA LEU A 45 -10.68 6.23 -14.95
C LEU A 45 -11.12 4.76 -14.91
N ALA A 46 -12.38 4.48 -15.25
CA ALA A 46 -12.90 3.12 -15.37
C ALA A 46 -12.18 2.35 -16.48
N THR A 47 -11.85 3.01 -17.60
CA THR A 47 -11.04 2.45 -18.68
C THR A 47 -9.61 2.18 -18.24
N LEU A 48 -9.00 3.10 -17.48
CA LEU A 48 -7.65 2.90 -16.91
C LEU A 48 -7.60 1.69 -15.97
N ALA A 49 -8.67 1.45 -15.21
CA ALA A 49 -8.78 0.31 -14.30
C ALA A 49 -9.11 -1.02 -15.02
N ALA A 50 -9.52 -0.97 -16.28
CA ALA A 50 -9.90 -2.17 -17.02
C ALA A 50 -8.66 -3.04 -17.30
N ARG A 51 -8.85 -4.36 -17.22
CA ARG A 51 -7.84 -5.34 -17.60
C ARG A 51 -8.43 -6.40 -18.52
N ALA A 52 -7.60 -6.87 -19.44
CA ALA A 52 -7.92 -8.05 -20.23
C ALA A 52 -7.94 -9.28 -19.34
N GLU A 53 -8.82 -10.23 -19.67
CA GLU A 53 -8.83 -11.53 -19.03
C GLU A 53 -7.56 -12.30 -19.39
N THR A 54 -6.93 -12.90 -18.38
CA THR A 54 -5.78 -13.78 -18.58
C THR A 54 -6.27 -15.22 -18.64
N PRO A 55 -5.92 -16.02 -19.69
CA PRO A 55 -6.31 -17.42 -19.76
C PRO A 55 -5.92 -18.19 -18.49
N GLY A 56 -6.89 -18.88 -17.88
CA GLY A 56 -6.67 -19.66 -16.65
C GLY A 56 -6.67 -18.85 -15.34
N ALA A 57 -6.88 -17.54 -15.38
CA ALA A 57 -7.07 -16.72 -14.20
C ALA A 57 -8.55 -16.73 -13.73
N PRO A 58 -8.82 -16.40 -12.45
CA PRO A 58 -10.18 -16.12 -12.00
C PRO A 58 -10.85 -15.03 -12.85
N ALA A 59 -12.16 -15.16 -13.08
CA ALA A 59 -12.94 -14.16 -13.81
C ALA A 59 -12.87 -12.76 -13.17
N GLN A 60 -12.66 -12.70 -11.86
CA GLN A 60 -12.38 -11.47 -11.12
C GLN A 60 -11.13 -11.66 -10.26
N LEU A 61 -10.11 -10.87 -10.55
CA LEU A 61 -8.89 -10.84 -9.75
C LEU A 61 -9.10 -9.98 -8.49
N ALA A 62 -8.55 -10.41 -7.36
CA ALA A 62 -8.47 -9.58 -6.16
C ALA A 62 -7.68 -8.30 -6.49
N PRO A 63 -8.22 -7.08 -6.26
CA PRO A 63 -7.54 -5.84 -6.58
C PRO A 63 -6.32 -5.60 -5.68
N ILE A 64 -5.39 -4.77 -6.15
CA ILE A 64 -4.28 -4.27 -5.32
C ILE A 64 -4.82 -3.11 -4.49
N THR A 65 -5.51 -3.44 -3.39
CA THR A 65 -6.06 -2.45 -2.46
C THR A 65 -4.94 -1.81 -1.67
N LEU A 66 -5.23 -0.75 -0.91
CA LEU A 66 -4.27 -0.11 -0.01
C LEU A 66 -3.80 -1.06 1.11
N SER A 67 -4.54 -2.14 1.35
CA SER A 67 -4.15 -3.24 2.24
C SER A 67 -4.78 -4.55 1.76
N PRO A 68 -4.15 -5.27 0.82
CA PRO A 68 -4.71 -6.51 0.29
C PRO A 68 -4.83 -7.58 1.38
N LEU A 69 -5.92 -8.33 1.39
CA LEU A 69 -6.23 -9.29 2.44
C LEU A 69 -6.42 -10.70 1.89
N LEU A 70 -5.98 -11.69 2.67
CA LEU A 70 -6.16 -13.10 2.30
C LEU A 70 -7.63 -13.49 2.14
N GLY A 71 -8.53 -12.89 2.94
CA GLY A 71 -9.97 -13.13 2.81
C GLY A 71 -10.56 -12.63 1.50
N GLU A 72 -9.87 -11.75 0.77
CA GLU A 72 -10.25 -11.29 -0.58
C GLU A 72 -9.73 -12.20 -1.69
N GLY A 73 -9.04 -13.30 -1.35
CA GLY A 73 -8.38 -14.18 -2.31
C GLY A 73 -7.07 -13.60 -2.85
N TRP A 74 -6.46 -12.65 -2.11
CA TRP A 74 -5.18 -12.07 -2.48
C TRP A 74 -4.06 -13.13 -2.47
N PRO A 75 -3.33 -13.33 -3.58
CA PRO A 75 -2.33 -14.40 -3.70
C PRO A 75 -0.92 -14.01 -3.23
N GLY A 76 -0.64 -12.72 -3.04
CA GLY A 76 0.69 -12.22 -2.64
C GLY A 76 0.82 -12.00 -1.13
N SER A 77 1.91 -11.36 -0.72
CA SER A 77 2.09 -10.79 0.62
C SER A 77 0.90 -9.88 1.00
N PRO A 78 0.13 -10.21 2.06
CA PRO A 78 -1.01 -9.39 2.47
C PRO A 78 -0.52 -8.06 3.04
N GLY A 79 -1.29 -6.98 2.85
CA GLY A 79 -0.99 -5.70 3.48
C GLY A 79 -1.24 -5.71 4.98
N ILE A 80 -2.30 -6.41 5.40
CA ILE A 80 -2.63 -6.63 6.82
C ILE A 80 -2.89 -8.12 7.03
N SER A 81 -2.31 -8.68 8.08
CA SER A 81 -2.57 -10.07 8.50
C SER A 81 -2.62 -10.18 10.01
N GLY A 82 -3.40 -11.14 10.49
CA GLY A 82 -3.55 -11.40 11.91
C GLY A 82 -4.56 -12.51 12.16
N HIS A 83 -4.83 -12.81 13.42
CA HIS A 83 -5.77 -13.85 13.79
C HIS A 83 -6.31 -13.69 15.21
N ALA A 84 -7.47 -14.28 15.48
CA ALA A 84 -8.00 -14.50 16.83
C ALA A 84 -7.72 -15.97 17.25
N GLN A 85 -6.57 -16.21 17.87
CA GLN A 85 -6.12 -17.56 18.29
C GLN A 85 -6.15 -18.60 17.14
N GLY A 86 -5.55 -18.28 16.00
CA GLY A 86 -5.54 -19.14 14.82
C GLY A 86 -6.84 -19.18 14.01
N ARG A 87 -7.87 -18.41 14.41
CA ARG A 87 -9.13 -18.24 13.67
C ARG A 87 -9.23 -16.81 13.14
N ALA A 88 -10.27 -16.51 12.35
CA ALA A 88 -10.57 -15.15 11.89
C ALA A 88 -9.42 -14.47 11.12
N TRP A 89 -8.59 -15.26 10.43
CA TRP A 89 -7.44 -14.76 9.67
C TRP A 89 -7.83 -14.24 8.28
N GLY A 90 -8.94 -14.73 7.71
CA GLY A 90 -9.48 -14.32 6.42
C GLY A 90 -10.33 -13.07 6.55
N LEU A 91 -9.69 -11.91 6.81
CA LEU A 91 -10.39 -10.64 6.90
C LEU A 91 -11.04 -10.26 5.56
N TYR A 92 -12.31 -9.85 5.61
CA TYR A 92 -13.08 -9.46 4.43
C TYR A 92 -13.95 -8.22 4.67
N PRO A 93 -13.32 -7.06 4.95
CA PRO A 93 -13.99 -5.81 5.23
C PRO A 93 -14.74 -5.22 4.02
N ARG A 94 -15.63 -4.27 4.31
CA ARG A 94 -16.32 -3.42 3.33
C ARG A 94 -16.23 -1.97 3.70
N ILE A 95 -15.97 -1.10 2.72
CA ILE A 95 -16.03 0.35 2.89
C ILE A 95 -17.36 0.73 3.55
N ALA A 96 -17.25 1.37 4.71
CA ALA A 96 -18.35 1.80 5.56
C ALA A 96 -18.47 3.34 5.60
N ALA A 97 -17.37 4.06 5.42
CA ALA A 97 -17.37 5.52 5.35
C ALA A 97 -16.22 6.04 4.47
N ILE A 98 -16.49 7.17 3.81
CA ILE A 98 -15.53 7.92 3.01
C ILE A 98 -15.63 9.38 3.47
N GLU A 99 -14.52 9.90 4.00
CA GLU A 99 -14.45 11.22 4.64
C GLU A 99 -13.35 12.04 3.93
N PRO A 100 -13.67 12.72 2.82
CA PRO A 100 -12.72 13.60 2.13
C PRO A 100 -12.56 14.93 2.86
N ASP A 101 -11.35 15.49 2.80
CA ASP A 101 -11.06 16.85 3.27
C ASP A 101 -10.39 17.64 2.14
N GLY A 102 -11.24 18.40 1.43
CA GLY A 102 -10.89 19.08 0.19
C GLY A 102 -10.43 18.11 -0.91
N GLU A 103 -9.50 18.56 -1.74
CA GLU A 103 -8.87 17.77 -2.81
C GLU A 103 -7.48 17.24 -2.39
N SER A 104 -7.13 17.30 -1.11
CA SER A 104 -5.77 16.97 -0.65
C SER A 104 -5.71 15.77 0.28
N SER A 105 -6.80 15.48 1.01
CA SER A 105 -6.80 14.45 2.04
C SER A 105 -8.04 13.58 1.97
N LEU A 106 -7.87 12.32 2.33
CA LEU A 106 -8.93 11.32 2.32
C LEU A 106 -8.78 10.35 3.48
N LEU A 107 -9.89 10.10 4.18
CA LEU A 107 -10.00 9.04 5.17
C LEU A 107 -11.05 8.04 4.67
N VAL A 108 -10.69 6.76 4.63
CA VAL A 108 -11.60 5.67 4.28
C VAL A 108 -11.69 4.69 5.44
N ARG A 109 -12.90 4.32 5.85
CA ARG A 109 -13.14 3.28 6.85
C ARG A 109 -13.75 2.08 6.20
N ALA A 110 -13.21 0.91 6.48
CA ALA A 110 -13.78 -0.36 6.05
C ALA A 110 -13.94 -1.29 7.26
N ARG A 111 -15.02 -2.08 7.28
CA ARG A 111 -15.38 -2.93 8.41
C ARG A 111 -15.61 -4.36 7.98
N ASP A 112 -14.93 -5.28 8.64
CA ASP A 112 -15.26 -6.69 8.67
C ASP A 112 -16.23 -6.94 9.83
N ALA A 113 -17.52 -7.01 9.52
CA ALA A 113 -18.56 -7.23 10.52
C ALA A 113 -18.51 -8.64 11.14
N THR A 114 -17.97 -9.63 10.41
CA THR A 114 -17.89 -11.02 10.84
C THR A 114 -16.85 -11.19 11.94
N HIS A 115 -15.69 -10.55 11.78
CA HIS A 115 -14.57 -10.67 12.72
C HIS A 115 -14.47 -9.49 13.68
N GLY A 116 -15.27 -8.44 13.48
CA GLY A 116 -15.24 -7.24 14.32
C GLY A 116 -13.95 -6.43 14.14
N ILE A 117 -13.40 -6.38 12.93
CA ILE A 117 -12.20 -5.61 12.64
C ILE A 117 -12.57 -4.41 11.77
N GLU A 118 -12.11 -3.23 12.15
CA GLU A 118 -12.17 -2.03 11.31
C GLU A 118 -10.77 -1.67 10.84
N ILE A 119 -10.68 -1.26 9.56
CA ILE A 119 -9.45 -0.78 8.93
C ILE A 119 -9.73 0.64 8.47
N VAL A 120 -8.82 1.56 8.82
CA VAL A 120 -8.91 2.97 8.45
C VAL A 120 -7.68 3.35 7.65
N HIS A 121 -7.87 3.81 6.43
CA HIS A 121 -6.81 4.41 5.61
C HIS A 121 -6.87 5.91 5.70
N ARG A 122 -5.71 6.54 5.87
CA ARG A 122 -5.54 8.00 5.82
C ARG A 122 -4.56 8.31 4.72
N LEU A 123 -4.94 9.19 3.81
CA LEU A 123 -4.12 9.64 2.70
C LEU A 123 -4.10 11.16 2.68
N ARG A 124 -2.93 11.74 2.39
CA ARG A 124 -2.77 13.16 2.13
C ARG A 124 -1.73 13.39 1.05
N LEU A 125 -2.10 14.09 -0.01
CA LEU A 125 -1.19 14.58 -1.04
C LEU A 125 -0.87 16.05 -0.73
N PHE A 126 0.40 16.34 -0.41
CA PHE A 126 0.85 17.68 -0.09
C PHE A 126 1.12 18.48 -1.35
N THR A 127 0.50 19.65 -1.47
CA THR A 127 0.66 20.54 -2.64
C THR A 127 2.07 21.12 -2.73
N GLU A 128 2.73 21.32 -1.59
CA GLU A 128 4.04 21.98 -1.52
C GLU A 128 5.19 21.08 -2.01
N SER A 129 5.03 19.76 -1.91
CA SER A 129 6.07 18.78 -2.21
C SER A 129 5.66 17.69 -3.20
N ASP A 130 4.38 17.61 -3.57
CA ASP A 130 3.80 16.52 -4.37
C ASP A 130 4.01 15.12 -3.74
N VAL A 131 4.21 15.05 -2.42
CA VAL A 131 4.36 13.79 -1.67
C VAL A 131 3.00 13.29 -1.18
N LEU A 132 2.68 12.04 -1.52
CA LEU A 132 1.57 11.30 -0.92
C LEU A 132 2.04 10.65 0.37
N VAL A 133 1.45 11.05 1.49
CA VAL A 133 1.65 10.45 2.82
C VAL A 133 0.43 9.61 3.15
N ALA A 134 0.63 8.38 3.63
CA ALA A 134 -0.47 7.50 3.95
C ALA A 134 -0.17 6.55 5.10
N SER A 135 -1.23 6.15 5.83
CA SER A 135 -1.13 5.15 6.88
C SER A 135 -2.40 4.32 6.99
N ALA A 136 -2.26 3.16 7.63
CA ALA A 136 -3.34 2.25 7.96
C ALA A 136 -3.50 2.15 9.48
N GLU A 137 -4.74 2.10 9.94
CA GLU A 137 -5.09 1.83 11.34
C GLU A 137 -6.00 0.60 11.41
N VAL A 138 -5.67 -0.35 12.29
CA VAL A 138 -6.47 -1.53 12.58
C VAL A 138 -7.09 -1.36 13.97
N ILE A 139 -8.41 -1.50 14.04
CA ILE A 139 -9.18 -1.37 15.28
C ILE A 139 -9.87 -2.70 15.55
N ASN A 140 -9.67 -3.25 16.75
CA ASN A 140 -10.42 -4.41 17.21
C ASN A 140 -11.76 -3.95 17.79
N ALA A 141 -12.80 -3.93 16.97
CA ALA A 141 -14.18 -3.65 17.37
C ALA A 141 -14.94 -4.94 17.78
N GLY A 142 -14.24 -6.06 17.92
CA GLY A 142 -14.79 -7.34 18.33
C GLY A 142 -14.76 -7.54 19.85
N THR A 143 -14.98 -8.78 20.28
CA THR A 143 -15.06 -9.16 21.70
C THR A 143 -13.89 -10.01 22.20
N SER A 144 -12.99 -10.42 21.30
CA SER A 144 -11.82 -11.23 21.63
C SER A 144 -10.53 -10.54 21.21
N PRO A 145 -9.39 -10.79 21.88
CA PRO A 145 -8.10 -10.27 21.44
C PRO A 145 -7.76 -10.70 20.01
N PHE A 146 -7.27 -9.75 19.22
CA PHE A 146 -6.78 -9.97 17.86
C PHE A 146 -5.27 -9.83 17.85
N GLN A 147 -4.57 -10.88 17.39
CA GLN A 147 -3.14 -10.83 17.13
C GLN A 147 -2.95 -10.18 15.76
N LEU A 148 -2.26 -9.04 15.70
CA LEU A 148 -1.89 -8.40 14.46
C LEU A 148 -0.46 -8.84 14.12
N ASP A 149 -0.30 -9.55 13.02
CA ASP A 149 0.99 -10.11 12.60
C ASP A 149 1.70 -9.19 11.59
N GLN A 150 0.93 -8.46 10.78
CA GLN A 150 1.46 -7.49 9.83
C GLN A 150 0.48 -6.33 9.63
N CYS A 151 1.02 -5.12 9.50
CA CYS A 151 0.28 -3.93 9.08
C CYS A 151 1.21 -3.04 8.23
N ALA A 152 1.12 -3.17 6.91
CA ALA A 152 1.76 -2.25 5.99
C ALA A 152 1.02 -0.89 6.03
N ALA A 153 1.78 0.20 6.06
CA ALA A 153 1.22 1.56 6.03
C ALA A 153 0.45 1.81 4.73
N LEU A 154 0.99 1.29 3.63
CA LEU A 154 0.38 1.35 2.31
C LEU A 154 0.81 0.14 1.48
N THR A 155 -0.12 -0.38 0.68
CA THR A 155 0.20 -1.18 -0.50
C THR A 155 -0.12 -0.37 -1.73
N LEU A 156 0.84 -0.26 -2.65
CA LEU A 156 0.67 0.50 -3.87
C LEU A 156 1.01 -0.36 -5.10
N PRO A 157 0.24 -0.28 -6.20
CA PRO A 157 0.65 -0.90 -7.44
C PRO A 157 1.90 -0.21 -7.98
N VAL A 158 2.81 -1.00 -8.53
CA VAL A 158 4.03 -0.51 -9.17
C VAL A 158 3.83 -0.66 -10.68
N PRO A 159 3.85 0.45 -11.44
CA PRO A 159 3.71 0.42 -12.90
C PRO A 159 4.71 -0.54 -13.55
N ASP A 160 4.29 -1.19 -14.64
CA ASP A 160 5.10 -2.20 -15.34
C ASP A 160 6.41 -1.62 -15.91
N GLY A 161 6.41 -0.32 -16.25
CA GLY A 161 7.60 0.38 -16.76
C GLY A 161 8.68 0.67 -15.72
N LEU A 162 8.39 0.57 -14.41
CA LEU A 162 9.38 0.78 -13.35
C LEU A 162 10.12 -0.51 -13.05
N THR A 163 11.06 -0.92 -13.89
CA THR A 163 11.63 -2.28 -13.91
C THR A 163 12.79 -2.53 -12.94
N ARG A 164 13.34 -1.50 -12.28
CA ARG A 164 14.51 -1.63 -11.41
C ARG A 164 14.22 -1.16 -9.99
N ILE A 165 14.74 -1.88 -9.01
CA ILE A 165 14.74 -1.49 -7.59
C ILE A 165 16.12 -0.95 -7.26
N LEU A 166 16.20 0.32 -6.90
CA LEU A 166 17.39 0.92 -6.31
C LEU A 166 17.27 0.79 -4.78
N SER A 167 18.11 -0.07 -4.22
CA SER A 167 18.17 -0.34 -2.79
C SER A 167 19.36 0.38 -2.14
N TYR A 168 19.19 0.76 -0.88
CA TYR A 168 20.24 1.38 -0.06
C TYR A 168 20.82 0.36 0.91
N GLU A 169 22.06 -0.02 0.66
CA GLU A 169 22.88 -0.95 1.43
C GLU A 169 23.98 -0.20 2.18
N GLY A 170 24.77 -0.92 2.96
CA GLY A 170 25.91 -0.33 3.63
C GLY A 170 26.33 -1.06 4.89
N ARG A 171 27.25 -0.41 5.61
CA ARG A 171 27.77 -0.81 6.92
C ARG A 171 28.22 0.44 7.66
N TRP A 172 28.57 0.30 8.94
CA TRP A 172 29.18 1.39 9.67
C TRP A 172 30.42 1.92 8.94
N ALA A 173 30.52 3.25 8.79
CA ALA A 173 31.54 3.95 8.01
C ALA A 173 31.53 3.62 6.49
N GLY A 174 30.35 3.33 5.96
CA GLY A 174 30.10 2.94 4.58
C GLY A 174 28.60 2.84 4.30
N GLU A 175 27.84 3.81 4.79
CA GLU A 175 26.38 3.90 4.68
C GLU A 175 25.93 4.25 3.25
N PHE A 176 24.65 3.99 2.95
CA PHE A 176 23.94 4.43 1.74
C PHE A 176 24.60 4.04 0.41
N GLN A 177 25.27 2.89 0.36
CA GLN A 177 25.72 2.32 -0.90
C GLN A 177 24.51 1.90 -1.71
N THR A 178 24.43 2.34 -2.96
CA THR A 178 23.30 2.02 -3.82
C THR A 178 23.54 0.73 -4.58
N ARG A 179 22.49 -0.09 -4.69
CA ARG A 179 22.49 -1.28 -5.51
C ARG A 179 21.20 -1.35 -6.32
N ALA A 180 21.35 -1.36 -7.63
CA ALA A 180 20.26 -1.60 -8.57
C ALA A 180 20.03 -3.12 -8.73
N LEU A 181 18.77 -3.51 -8.68
CA LEU A 181 18.29 -4.88 -8.86
C LEU A 181 17.18 -4.85 -9.91
N GLU A 182 17.16 -5.83 -10.81
CA GLU A 182 16.02 -5.99 -11.72
C GLU A 182 14.81 -6.52 -10.93
N ARG A 183 13.61 -6.02 -11.24
CA ARG A 183 12.36 -6.66 -10.80
C ARG A 183 12.21 -7.98 -11.55
N PHE A 184 11.83 -9.01 -10.81
CA PHE A 184 11.61 -10.35 -11.32
C PHE A 184 10.28 -10.88 -10.81
N MET A 185 9.77 -11.97 -11.41
CA MET A 185 8.59 -12.65 -10.89
C MET A 185 8.88 -13.25 -9.51
N GLY A 186 8.15 -12.81 -8.48
CA GLY A 186 8.46 -13.09 -7.08
C GLY A 186 8.64 -11.81 -6.26
N ALA A 187 9.22 -11.94 -5.08
CA ALA A 187 9.34 -10.84 -4.12
C ALA A 187 10.79 -10.48 -3.81
N TYR A 188 11.12 -9.19 -3.92
CA TYR A 188 12.21 -8.57 -3.19
C TYR A 188 11.72 -8.18 -1.80
N VAL A 189 12.44 -8.61 -0.75
CA VAL A 189 12.12 -8.29 0.64
C VAL A 189 13.36 -7.77 1.35
N ARG A 190 13.21 -6.64 2.06
CA ARG A 190 14.26 -6.08 2.92
C ARG A 190 13.69 -5.81 4.31
N GLU A 191 14.38 -6.32 5.33
CA GLU A 191 13.95 -6.23 6.71
C GLU A 191 15.07 -5.71 7.61
N SER A 192 14.70 -4.90 8.60
CA SER A 192 15.55 -4.63 9.77
C SER A 192 14.90 -5.26 11.00
N ARG A 193 15.71 -6.04 11.74
CA ARG A 193 15.33 -6.66 13.03
C ARG A 193 16.21 -6.16 14.19
N ARG A 194 16.82 -4.99 14.04
CA ARG A 194 17.80 -4.46 15.02
C ARG A 194 17.16 -3.63 16.15
N GLY A 195 15.85 -3.44 16.14
CA GLY A 195 15.12 -2.53 17.03
C GLY A 195 15.39 -1.04 16.75
N ARG A 196 16.15 -0.74 15.70
CA ARG A 196 16.51 0.61 15.26
C ARG A 196 16.81 0.63 13.75
N THR A 197 16.80 1.81 13.15
CA THR A 197 17.44 2.04 11.85
C THR A 197 18.95 1.81 11.97
N SER A 198 19.53 1.32 10.90
CA SER A 198 20.92 0.87 10.88
C SER A 198 21.55 1.15 9.53
N HIS A 199 22.87 1.19 9.54
CA HIS A 199 23.74 1.46 8.39
C HIS A 199 23.49 0.52 7.19
N ASP A 200 22.94 -0.66 7.47
CA ASP A 200 22.69 -1.76 6.54
C ASP A 200 21.22 -1.90 6.14
N SER A 201 20.29 -1.09 6.66
CA SER A 201 18.87 -1.14 6.30
C SER A 201 18.19 0.21 6.54
N PHE A 202 18.21 1.04 5.50
CA PHE A 202 17.44 2.27 5.42
C PHE A 202 15.98 1.93 5.03
N PRO A 203 14.95 2.47 5.71
CA PRO A 203 13.54 2.13 5.49
C PRO A 203 12.96 2.82 4.24
N ALA A 204 13.70 2.77 3.13
CA ALA A 204 13.32 3.36 1.87
C ALA A 204 13.87 2.58 0.68
N LEU A 205 13.22 2.73 -0.46
CA LEU A 205 13.69 2.25 -1.75
C LEU A 205 13.18 3.15 -2.85
N VAL A 206 13.84 3.09 -4.00
CA VAL A 206 13.35 3.73 -5.23
C VAL A 206 13.06 2.63 -6.24
N ILE A 207 11.94 2.71 -6.94
CA ILE A 207 11.64 1.86 -8.09
C ILE A 207 11.67 2.72 -9.33
N GLU A 208 12.53 2.41 -10.27
CA GLU A 208 12.85 3.25 -11.42
C GLU A 208 12.67 2.51 -12.74
N SER A 209 12.44 3.28 -13.80
CA SER A 209 12.50 2.77 -15.18
C SER A 209 13.93 2.36 -15.57
N GLU A 210 14.05 1.46 -16.56
CA GLU A 210 15.33 0.87 -16.98
C GLU A 210 16.43 1.88 -17.28
N HIS A 211 16.06 3.01 -17.89
CA HIS A 211 16.96 4.08 -18.34
C HIS A 211 16.82 5.36 -17.50
N CYS A 212 16.34 5.26 -16.27
CA CYS A 212 16.30 6.39 -15.35
C CYS A 212 17.73 6.88 -15.06
N THR A 213 17.91 8.19 -15.08
CA THR A 213 19.14 8.89 -14.69
C THR A 213 18.79 9.98 -13.69
N GLU A 214 19.81 10.67 -13.16
CA GLU A 214 19.62 11.80 -12.24
C GLU A 214 18.76 12.95 -12.81
N THR A 215 18.60 13.05 -14.13
CA THR A 215 17.92 14.18 -14.78
C THR A 215 16.72 13.78 -15.64
N GLN A 216 16.48 12.50 -15.85
CA GLN A 216 15.37 12.01 -16.69
C GLN A 216 14.94 10.59 -16.32
N GLY A 217 13.71 10.25 -16.71
CA GLY A 217 13.11 8.96 -16.44
C GLY A 217 12.06 9.03 -15.33
N GLU A 218 11.31 7.96 -15.17
CA GLU A 218 10.31 7.83 -14.12
C GLU A 218 10.89 7.01 -12.96
N ALA A 219 10.65 7.50 -11.74
CA ALA A 219 11.05 6.86 -10.52
C ALA A 219 9.96 7.08 -9.45
N LEU A 220 9.80 6.08 -8.59
CA LEU A 220 8.89 6.07 -7.46
C LEU A 220 9.70 5.89 -6.18
N GLY A 221 9.85 6.96 -5.42
CA GLY A 221 10.49 6.95 -4.11
C GLY A 221 9.48 6.51 -3.04
N LEU A 222 9.87 5.54 -2.22
CA LEU A 222 9.08 5.05 -1.10
C LEU A 222 9.91 5.13 0.17
N HIS A 223 9.35 5.75 1.22
CA HIS A 223 10.03 5.93 2.50
C HIS A 223 9.03 5.70 3.62
N LEU A 224 9.37 4.83 4.58
CA LEU A 224 8.59 4.61 5.78
C LEU A 224 9.13 5.53 6.89
N GLY A 225 8.26 6.35 7.47
CA GLY A 225 8.55 7.25 8.59
C GLY A 225 8.79 6.52 9.92
N TRP A 226 9.67 5.52 9.93
CA TRP A 226 9.88 4.62 11.07
C TRP A 226 11.36 4.41 11.37
N SER A 227 11.67 4.36 12.66
CA SER A 227 13.05 4.22 13.15
C SER A 227 13.33 2.86 13.78
N GLY A 228 12.40 1.90 13.75
CA GLY A 228 12.53 0.59 14.39
C GLY A 228 12.65 -0.57 13.38
N ASN A 229 12.17 -1.74 13.81
CA ASN A 229 12.04 -2.90 12.92
C ASN A 229 11.06 -2.59 11.79
N HIS A 230 11.47 -2.87 10.55
CA HIS A 230 10.67 -2.57 9.36
C HIS A 230 10.81 -3.65 8.31
N ARG A 231 9.84 -3.70 7.40
CA ARG A 231 9.78 -4.59 6.25
C ARG A 231 9.37 -3.80 5.01
N LEU A 232 10.16 -3.95 3.95
CA LEU A 232 9.90 -3.41 2.62
C LEU A 232 9.71 -4.58 1.65
N VAL A 233 8.68 -4.53 0.82
CA VAL A 233 8.39 -5.55 -0.19
C VAL A 233 8.20 -4.88 -1.53
N VAL A 234 8.77 -5.47 -2.57
CA VAL A 234 8.37 -5.24 -3.97
C VAL A 234 8.13 -6.61 -4.58
N GLU A 235 6.90 -6.89 -4.99
CA GLU A 235 6.50 -8.22 -5.46
C GLU A 235 5.76 -8.14 -6.80
N ASN A 236 6.14 -9.01 -7.72
CA ASN A 236 5.47 -9.21 -9.00
C ASN A 236 4.72 -10.54 -8.98
N LEU A 237 3.41 -10.48 -9.23
CA LEU A 237 2.50 -11.62 -9.29
C LEU A 237 2.56 -12.34 -10.65
N PRO A 238 2.12 -13.62 -10.72
CA PRO A 238 2.06 -14.37 -11.98
C PRO A 238 1.14 -13.77 -13.04
N ASP A 239 0.17 -12.94 -12.65
CA ASP A 239 -0.73 -12.22 -13.56
C ASP A 239 -0.14 -10.90 -14.11
N GLY A 240 1.17 -10.69 -13.89
CA GLY A 240 1.94 -9.55 -14.36
C GLY A 240 1.87 -8.32 -13.46
N ARG A 241 0.99 -8.29 -12.44
CA ARG A 241 0.86 -7.12 -11.56
C ARG A 241 2.03 -7.02 -10.59
N GLY A 242 2.60 -5.82 -10.47
CA GLY A 242 3.56 -5.49 -9.43
C GLY A 242 2.97 -4.62 -8.33
N TYR A 243 3.46 -4.77 -7.11
CA TYR A 243 3.12 -3.90 -6.00
C TYR A 243 4.28 -3.73 -5.02
N ALA A 244 4.22 -2.67 -4.22
CA ALA A 244 5.16 -2.42 -3.14
C ALA A 244 4.43 -2.20 -1.81
N GLN A 245 5.09 -2.59 -0.71
CA GLN A 245 4.59 -2.44 0.66
C GLN A 245 5.70 -1.98 1.58
N LEU A 246 5.35 -1.12 2.53
CA LEU A 246 6.23 -0.67 3.59
C LEU A 246 5.47 -0.74 4.92
N GLY A 247 6.11 -1.24 5.97
CA GLY A 247 5.50 -1.29 7.29
C GLY A 247 6.49 -1.63 8.38
N GLU A 248 6.03 -1.50 9.62
CA GLU A 248 6.74 -2.03 10.78
C GLU A 248 6.81 -3.55 10.71
N LEU A 249 7.86 -4.11 11.30
CA LEU A 249 8.03 -5.54 11.46
C LEU A 249 7.85 -5.92 12.92
N PHE A 250 6.71 -6.53 13.24
CA PHE A 250 6.42 -7.05 14.57
C PHE A 250 7.20 -8.35 14.83
N LEU A 251 7.61 -8.53 16.08
CA LEU A 251 8.04 -9.82 16.59
C LEU A 251 6.82 -10.71 16.90
N PRO A 252 6.98 -12.04 16.95
CA PRO A 252 5.87 -12.95 17.22
C PRO A 252 5.14 -12.59 18.52
N GLY A 253 3.83 -12.36 18.44
CA GLY A 253 3.01 -12.05 19.60
C GLY A 253 3.12 -10.60 20.10
N GLU A 254 3.96 -9.75 19.50
CA GLU A 254 4.24 -8.40 19.98
C GLU A 254 3.02 -7.48 19.90
N MET A 255 2.27 -7.54 18.79
CA MET A 255 1.11 -6.69 18.58
C MET A 255 -0.20 -7.43 18.84
N ARG A 256 -0.73 -7.29 20.04
CA ARG A 256 -2.02 -7.86 20.44
C ARG A 256 -3.03 -6.77 20.77
N LEU A 257 -4.04 -6.63 19.93
CA LEU A 257 -5.13 -5.68 20.10
C LEU A 257 -6.21 -6.29 20.99
N GLN A 258 -6.35 -5.77 22.21
CA GLN A 258 -7.51 -6.05 23.06
C GLN A 258 -8.80 -5.51 22.42
N PRO A 259 -9.99 -5.99 22.81
CA PRO A 259 -11.25 -5.35 22.42
C PRO A 259 -11.22 -3.84 22.68
N GLY A 260 -11.57 -3.04 21.67
CA GLY A 260 -11.52 -1.58 21.67
C GLY A 260 -10.13 -0.96 21.43
N ALA A 261 -9.07 -1.77 21.42
CA ALA A 261 -7.73 -1.29 21.11
C ALA A 261 -7.54 -1.06 19.61
N ARG A 262 -6.58 -0.20 19.28
CA ARG A 262 -6.19 0.13 17.92
C ARG A 262 -4.68 0.17 17.77
N TYR A 263 -4.20 -0.07 16.56
CA TYR A 263 -2.84 0.20 16.15
C TYR A 263 -2.87 1.01 14.86
N ARG A 264 -2.06 2.05 14.79
CA ARG A 264 -1.83 2.85 13.57
C ARG A 264 -0.39 2.63 13.12
N SER A 265 -0.20 2.35 11.85
CA SER A 265 1.13 2.25 11.24
C SER A 265 1.86 3.60 11.30
N PRO A 266 3.19 3.60 11.12
CA PRO A 266 3.91 4.76 10.64
C PRO A 266 3.34 5.25 9.31
N ASP A 267 3.72 6.47 8.96
CA ASP A 267 3.40 7.09 7.68
C ASP A 267 4.41 6.72 6.57
#